data_AF-A0A0B8T9B4-F1
#
_entry.id   AF-A0A0B8T9B4-F1
#
_cell.length_a   1.000
_cell.length_b   1.000
_cell.length_c   1.000
_cell.angle_alpha   90.00
_cell.angle_beta   90.00
_cell.angle_gamma   90.00
#
_symmetry.space_group_name_H-M   'P 1'
#
loop_
_entity.id
_entity.type
_entity.pdbx_description
1 polymer ?
#
loop_
_entity_poly.entity_id
_entity_poly.type
_entity_poly.pdbx_seq_one_letter_code
_entity_poly.pdbx_strand_id
1 'polypeptide(L)'
;MTRMKIQPNLESKTSTKTGKEFTFAVAHVESKDLNAWQFLNNVLEYLIHETIERRELYSILSQLEQLHLGCSQPNADFETTELYKKMLKAKTTLKRYNREKTLSGKRKIEKEAWEHIYTGLRQFLADDNNRNYFLPDLLLE
;
A
#
# COMPACT_ATOMS: atom_id res chain seq x y z
N MET A 1 3.82 -23.01 4.44
CA MET A 1 3.44 -21.62 4.10
C MET A 1 4.36 -21.15 3.00
N THR A 2 3.81 -20.90 1.81
CA THR A 2 4.54 -20.29 0.69
C THR A 2 4.91 -18.87 1.12
N ARG A 3 6.19 -18.53 1.20
CA ARG A 3 6.64 -17.16 1.52
C ARG A 3 6.13 -16.24 0.41
N MET A 4 5.15 -15.39 0.74
CA MET A 4 4.70 -14.34 -0.16
C MET A 4 5.89 -13.43 -0.44
N LYS A 5 6.40 -13.43 -1.68
CA LYS A 5 7.48 -12.54 -2.09
C LYS A 5 6.90 -11.38 -2.86
N ILE A 6 7.16 -10.17 -2.37
CA ILE A 6 6.83 -8.93 -3.06
C ILE A 6 8.02 -8.55 -3.93
N GLN A 7 7.89 -8.71 -5.25
CA GLN A 7 8.87 -8.20 -6.21
C GLN A 7 8.42 -6.84 -6.73
N PRO A 8 9.07 -5.72 -6.34
CA PRO A 8 8.76 -4.40 -6.86
C PRO A 8 9.26 -4.24 -8.30
N ASN A 9 8.33 -4.17 -9.25
CA ASN A 9 8.59 -3.69 -10.61
C ASN A 9 8.16 -2.22 -10.72
N LEU A 10 8.98 -1.39 -11.36
CA LEU A 10 8.60 0.01 -11.61
C LEU A 10 7.77 0.07 -12.88
N GLU A 11 6.57 0.62 -12.76
CA GLU A 11 5.67 0.87 -13.88
C GLU A 11 5.31 2.36 -13.94
N SER A 12 5.03 2.84 -15.14
CA SER A 12 4.54 4.21 -15.39
C SER A 12 3.11 4.14 -15.88
N LYS A 13 2.19 4.86 -15.22
CA LYS A 13 0.78 5.01 -15.65
C LYS A 13 0.38 6.49 -15.68
N THR A 14 -0.68 6.78 -16.40
CA THR A 14 -1.31 8.11 -16.46
C THR A 14 -2.61 8.09 -15.66
N SER A 15 -2.76 9.02 -14.74
CA SER A 15 -3.97 9.13 -13.90
C SER A 15 -5.19 9.49 -14.75
N THR A 16 -6.24 8.68 -14.72
CA THR A 16 -7.51 8.98 -15.40
C THR A 16 -8.25 10.17 -14.79
N LYS A 17 -8.00 10.47 -13.50
CA LYS A 17 -8.59 11.61 -12.77
C LYS A 17 -7.88 12.94 -13.04
N THR A 18 -6.56 12.92 -13.22
CA THR A 18 -5.75 14.15 -13.28
C THR A 18 -4.93 14.34 -14.56
N GLY A 19 -4.84 13.31 -15.41
CA GLY A 19 -4.05 13.31 -16.65
C GLY A 19 -2.53 13.31 -16.45
N LYS A 20 -2.04 13.22 -15.21
CA LYS A 20 -0.60 13.25 -14.91
C LYS A 20 0.02 11.86 -14.96
N GLU A 21 1.20 11.76 -15.56
CA GLU A 21 2.05 10.58 -15.46
C GLU A 21 2.62 10.44 -14.06
N PHE A 22 2.66 9.21 -13.56
CA PHE A 22 3.31 8.85 -12.32
C PHE A 22 3.98 7.48 -12.45
N THR A 23 5.13 7.34 -11.81
CA THR A 23 5.87 6.08 -11.72
C THR A 23 5.71 5.48 -10.34
N PHE A 24 5.46 4.19 -10.27
CA PHE A 24 5.05 3.51 -9.06
C PHE A 24 5.64 2.09 -9.05
N ALA A 25 5.95 1.56 -7.87
CA ALA A 25 6.48 0.22 -7.68
C ALA A 25 5.32 -0.79 -7.47
N VAL A 26 5.04 -1.63 -8.46
CA VAL A 26 4.10 -2.75 -8.35
C VAL A 26 4.78 -3.88 -7.62
N ALA A 27 4.24 -4.32 -6.47
CA ALA A 27 4.59 -5.65 -6.01
C ALA A 27 3.82 -6.64 -6.84
N HIS A 28 4.50 -7.53 -7.55
CA HIS A 28 3.85 -8.80 -7.85
C HIS A 28 3.79 -9.59 -6.55
N VAL A 29 2.73 -9.35 -5.76
CA VAL A 29 2.23 -10.42 -4.89
C VAL A 29 1.83 -11.52 -5.87
N GLU A 30 2.40 -12.73 -5.75
CA GLU A 30 2.07 -13.87 -6.61
C GLU A 30 0.57 -14.20 -6.54
N SER A 31 -0.25 -13.48 -7.29
CA SER A 31 -1.64 -13.79 -7.56
C SER A 31 -2.13 -12.84 -8.64
N LYS A 32 -2.31 -13.37 -9.84
CA LYS A 32 -2.83 -12.64 -11.00
C LYS A 32 -4.34 -12.34 -10.87
N ASP A 33 -4.98 -12.71 -9.76
CA ASP A 33 -6.45 -12.77 -9.65
C ASP A 33 -7.02 -12.20 -8.33
N LEU A 34 -6.29 -11.36 -7.57
CA LEU A 34 -6.85 -10.74 -6.35
C LEU A 34 -7.62 -9.46 -6.67
N ASN A 35 -8.86 -9.37 -6.17
CA ASN A 35 -9.53 -8.08 -6.08
C ASN A 35 -8.89 -7.20 -4.99
N ALA A 36 -9.19 -5.89 -5.02
CA ALA A 36 -8.61 -4.91 -4.10
C ALA A 36 -8.75 -5.30 -2.61
N TRP A 37 -9.90 -5.86 -2.22
CA TRP A 37 -10.13 -6.28 -0.84
C TRP A 37 -9.27 -7.47 -0.44
N GLN A 38 -9.12 -8.46 -1.31
CA GLN A 38 -8.25 -9.62 -1.08
C GLN A 38 -6.77 -9.19 -1.01
N PHE A 39 -6.34 -8.28 -1.87
CA PHE A 39 -5.00 -7.69 -1.81
C PHE A 39 -4.74 -7.04 -0.43
N LEU A 40 -5.66 -6.19 0.05
CA LEU A 40 -5.52 -5.54 1.35
C LEU A 40 -5.43 -6.54 2.52
N ASN A 41 -6.23 -7.61 2.49
CA ASN A 41 -6.16 -8.68 3.49
C ASN A 41 -4.83 -9.42 3.45
N ASN A 42 -4.33 -9.77 2.25
CA ASN A 42 -3.03 -10.43 2.11
C ASN A 42 -1.88 -9.55 2.60
N VAL A 43 -1.93 -8.24 2.31
CA VAL A 43 -0.97 -7.28 2.85
C VAL A 43 -1.05 -7.26 4.38
N LEU A 44 -2.25 -7.26 4.98
CA LEU A 44 -2.44 -7.32 6.44
C LEU A 44 -1.86 -8.60 7.04
N GLU A 45 -2.05 -9.76 6.42
CA GLU A 45 -1.43 -11.02 6.88
C GLU A 45 0.10 -10.94 6.79
N TYR A 46 0.63 -10.42 5.69
CA TYR A 46 2.07 -10.16 5.53
C TYR A 46 2.59 -9.21 6.63
N LEU A 47 1.78 -8.22 7.02
CA LEU A 47 2.03 -7.28 8.12
C LEU A 47 2.24 -7.92 9.48
N ILE A 48 1.59 -9.05 9.74
CA ILE A 48 1.62 -9.69 11.04
C ILE A 48 2.83 -10.63 11.18
N HIS A 49 3.29 -11.22 10.08
CA HIS A 49 4.14 -12.42 10.15
C HIS A 49 5.57 -12.24 9.66
N GLU A 50 5.89 -11.15 8.95
CA GLU A 50 7.16 -11.07 8.20
C GLU A 50 8.05 -9.91 8.63
N THR A 51 9.36 -10.08 8.40
CA THR A 51 10.35 -9.00 8.55
C THR A 51 10.48 -8.29 7.23
N ILE A 52 10.24 -6.98 7.24
CA ILE A 52 9.90 -6.24 6.03
C ILE A 52 11.04 -5.36 5.61
N GLU A 53 11.43 -5.49 4.36
CA GLU A 53 12.48 -4.67 3.79
C GLU A 53 11.91 -3.35 3.25
N ARG A 54 12.71 -2.29 3.26
CA ARG A 54 12.33 -0.99 2.67
C ARG A 54 11.79 -1.08 1.24
N ARG A 55 12.34 -1.96 0.41
CA ARG A 55 11.89 -2.13 -0.97
C ARG A 55 10.43 -2.61 -1.04
N GLU A 56 10.06 -3.51 -0.13
CA GLU A 56 8.70 -4.03 -0.02
C GLU A 56 7.74 -2.96 0.51
N LEU A 57 8.18 -2.15 1.48
CA LEU A 57 7.41 -0.99 1.97
C LEU A 57 7.04 -0.02 0.85
N TYR A 58 7.99 0.33 -0.02
CA TYR A 58 7.70 1.18 -1.17
C TYR A 58 6.72 0.52 -2.14
N SER A 59 6.90 -0.77 -2.40
CA SER A 59 6.01 -1.55 -3.26
C SER A 59 4.57 -1.58 -2.74
N ILE A 60 4.39 -1.80 -1.44
CA ILE A 60 3.07 -1.83 -0.79
C ILE A 60 2.43 -0.46 -0.85
N LEU A 61 3.14 0.60 -0.43
CA LEU A 61 2.62 1.96 -0.46
C LEU A 61 2.17 2.37 -1.86
N SER A 62 2.97 2.01 -2.85
CA SER A 62 2.71 2.33 -4.24
C SER A 62 1.47 1.62 -4.82
N GLN A 63 1.13 0.42 -4.36
CA GLN A 63 -0.12 -0.25 -4.77
C GLN A 63 -1.33 0.29 -4.02
N LEU A 64 -1.16 0.59 -2.73
CA LEU A 64 -2.21 1.25 -1.96
C LEU A 64 -2.55 2.63 -2.57
N GLU A 65 -1.57 3.35 -3.13
CA GLU A 65 -1.80 4.59 -3.90
C GLU A 65 -2.58 4.37 -5.20
N GLN A 66 -2.43 3.21 -5.86
CA GLN A 66 -3.26 2.88 -7.04
C GLN A 66 -4.71 2.59 -6.67
N LEU A 67 -4.97 1.99 -5.51
CA LEU A 67 -6.33 1.76 -5.03
C LEU A 67 -7.12 3.07 -4.85
N HIS A 68 -6.45 4.17 -4.49
CA HIS A 68 -7.07 5.50 -4.46
C HIS A 68 -7.56 5.94 -5.85
N LEU A 69 -6.84 5.59 -6.92
CA LEU A 69 -7.25 5.90 -8.30
C LEU A 69 -8.40 5.01 -8.79
N GLY A 70 -8.62 3.85 -8.16
CA GLY A 70 -9.65 2.88 -8.53
C GLY A 70 -10.95 2.94 -7.73
N CYS A 71 -11.23 4.06 -7.04
CA CYS A 71 -12.42 4.19 -6.21
C CYS A 71 -13.72 4.29 -7.03
N SER A 72 -14.76 3.58 -6.60
CA SER A 72 -16.06 3.43 -7.29
C SER A 72 -17.01 4.61 -7.10
N GLN A 73 -16.84 5.37 -6.02
CA GLN A 73 -17.73 6.48 -5.67
C GLN A 73 -16.99 7.82 -5.66
N PRO A 74 -17.37 8.78 -6.51
CA PRO A 74 -16.76 10.11 -6.53
C PRO A 74 -17.00 10.93 -5.25
N ASN A 75 -17.95 10.52 -4.40
CA ASN A 75 -18.32 11.21 -3.16
C ASN A 75 -17.74 10.57 -1.89
N ALA A 76 -17.10 9.42 -2.00
CA ALA A 76 -16.46 8.73 -0.88
C ALA A 76 -14.96 9.00 -0.95
N ASP A 77 -14.51 10.00 -0.21
CA ASP A 77 -13.13 10.46 -0.32
C ASP A 77 -12.19 9.52 0.42
N PHE A 78 -11.59 8.55 -0.29
CA PHE A 78 -10.60 7.63 0.27
C PHE A 78 -9.50 8.38 1.05
N GLU A 79 -9.22 9.63 0.68
CA GLU A 79 -8.25 10.50 1.36
C GLU A 79 -8.65 10.84 2.80
N THR A 80 -9.94 10.73 3.14
CA THR A 80 -10.45 10.94 4.50
C THR A 80 -10.32 9.70 5.39
N THR A 81 -10.05 8.53 4.79
CA THR A 81 -9.95 7.25 5.50
C THR A 81 -8.70 7.21 6.40
N GLU A 82 -8.78 6.45 7.48
CA GLU A 82 -7.61 6.22 8.33
C GLU A 82 -6.48 5.50 7.58
N LEU A 83 -6.81 4.62 6.63
CA LEU A 83 -5.80 3.96 5.78
C LEU A 83 -4.96 5.00 5.03
N TYR A 84 -5.59 5.94 4.33
CA TYR A 84 -4.87 6.96 3.58
C TYR A 84 -4.00 7.85 4.47
N LYS A 85 -4.55 8.34 5.59
CA LYS A 85 -3.78 9.15 6.57
C LYS A 85 -2.54 8.40 7.06
N LYS A 86 -2.65 7.10 7.28
CA LYS A 86 -1.56 6.24 7.74
C LYS A 86 -0.54 5.97 6.64
N MET A 87 -0.98 5.76 5.39
CA MET A 87 -0.09 5.68 4.24
C MET A 87 0.74 6.95 4.07
N LEU A 88 0.12 8.13 4.18
CA LEU A 88 0.82 9.41 4.07
C LEU A 88 1.89 9.57 5.17
N LYS A 89 1.58 9.15 6.41
CA LYS A 89 2.54 9.11 7.51
C LYS A 89 3.69 8.15 7.22
N ALA A 90 3.41 6.92 6.76
CA ALA A 90 4.42 5.95 6.38
C ALA A 90 5.36 6.48 5.28
N LYS A 91 4.81 7.10 4.23
CA LYS A 91 5.57 7.75 3.15
C LYS A 91 6.49 8.84 3.69
N THR A 92 5.98 9.67 4.59
CA THR A 92 6.76 10.73 5.25
C THR A 92 7.87 10.15 6.14
N THR A 93 7.57 9.08 6.87
CA THR A 93 8.55 8.35 7.68
C THR A 93 9.68 7.80 6.82
N LEU A 94 9.36 7.15 5.70
CA LEU A 94 10.36 6.56 4.79
C LEU A 94 11.25 7.59 4.10
N LYS A 95 10.81 8.85 3.92
CA LYS A 95 11.68 9.93 3.42
C LYS A 95 12.90 10.16 4.33
N ARG A 96 12.78 9.85 5.63
CA ARG A 96 13.88 9.95 6.60
C ARG A 96 14.93 8.86 6.43
N TYR A 97 14.59 7.72 5.80
CA TYR A 97 15.48 6.56 5.69
C TYR A 97 16.82 6.89 5.00
N ASN A 98 16.79 7.64 3.90
CA ASN A 98 18.01 8.01 3.17
C ASN A 98 18.94 8.95 3.96
N ARG A 99 18.40 9.66 4.96
CA ARG A 99 19.15 10.58 5.82
C ARG A 99 19.75 9.89 7.05
N GLU A 100 19.22 8.71 7.39
CA GLU A 100 19.71 7.90 8.50
C GLU A 100 21.01 7.20 8.11
N LYS A 101 22.00 7.26 9.00
CA LYS A 101 23.36 6.74 8.75
C LYS A 101 23.57 5.35 9.35
N THR A 102 22.83 5.02 10.40
CA THR A 102 22.97 3.76 11.13
C THR A 102 22.02 2.69 10.61
N LEU A 103 22.46 1.43 10.62
CA LEU A 103 21.59 0.30 10.26
C LEU A 103 20.44 0.14 11.25
N SER A 104 20.69 0.35 12.55
CA SER A 104 19.68 0.29 13.61
C SER A 104 18.62 1.38 13.44
N GLY A 105 19.03 2.61 13.11
CA GLY A 105 18.10 3.70 12.81
C GLY A 105 17.27 3.42 11.56
N LYS A 106 17.89 2.88 10.49
CA LYS A 106 17.18 2.48 9.26
C LYS A 106 16.09 1.45 9.55
N ARG A 107 16.41 0.42 10.33
CA ARG A 107 15.44 -0.59 10.79
C ARG A 107 14.32 0.00 11.64
N LYS A 108 14.64 0.98 12.50
CA LYS A 108 13.62 1.70 13.29
C LYS A 108 12.64 2.47 12.39
N ILE A 109 13.15 3.15 11.37
CA ILE A 109 12.33 3.88 10.38
C ILE A 109 11.44 2.92 9.59
N GLU A 110 11.99 1.79 9.12
CA GLU A 110 11.24 0.74 8.44
C GLU A 110 10.10 0.22 9.32
N LYS A 111 10.39 -0.12 10.58
CA LYS A 111 9.40 -0.57 11.56
C LYS A 111 8.31 0.47 11.83
N GLU A 112 8.68 1.74 11.98
CA GLU A 112 7.71 2.82 12.22
C GLU A 112 6.79 3.05 11.01
N ALA A 113 7.36 3.06 9.79
CA ALA A 113 6.57 3.14 8.56
C ALA A 113 5.63 1.95 8.43
N TRP A 114 6.12 0.76 8.78
CA TRP A 114 5.34 -0.47 8.78
C TRP A 114 4.17 -0.43 9.73
N GLU A 115 4.39 0.01 10.96
CA GLU A 115 3.35 0.12 11.98
C GLU A 115 2.23 1.10 11.57
N HIS A 116 2.57 2.18 10.87
CA HIS A 116 1.56 3.06 10.29
C HIS A 116 0.68 2.30 9.28
N ILE A 117 1.27 1.63 8.30
CA ILE A 117 0.53 0.87 7.28
C ILE A 117 -0.34 -0.20 7.95
N TYR A 118 0.23 -0.96 8.89
CA TYR A 118 -0.48 -2.00 9.64
C TYR A 118 -1.70 -1.46 10.37
N THR A 119 -1.52 -0.39 11.16
CA THR A 119 -2.63 0.17 11.94
C THR A 119 -3.72 0.76 11.05
N GLY A 120 -3.35 1.38 9.92
CA GLY A 120 -4.31 1.88 8.94
C GLY A 120 -5.10 0.78 8.26
N LEU A 121 -4.42 -0.27 7.77
CA LEU A 121 -5.06 -1.41 7.13
C LEU A 121 -5.98 -2.16 8.08
N ARG A 122 -5.53 -2.43 9.31
CA ARG A 122 -6.32 -3.13 10.31
C ARG A 122 -7.63 -2.39 10.63
N GLN A 123 -7.57 -1.07 10.78
CA GLN A 123 -8.77 -0.25 11.05
C GLN A 123 -9.70 -0.18 9.85
N PHE A 124 -9.14 0.00 8.65
CA PHE A 124 -9.91 0.09 7.42
C PHE A 124 -10.62 -1.23 7.08
N LEU A 125 -9.94 -2.36 7.24
CA LEU A 125 -10.50 -3.70 7.00
C LEU A 125 -11.50 -4.15 8.09
N ALA A 126 -11.52 -3.50 9.25
CA ALA A 126 -12.48 -3.82 10.31
C ALA A 126 -13.91 -3.30 10.03
N ASP A 127 -14.08 -2.41 9.06
CA ASP A 127 -15.38 -1.91 8.62
C ASP A 127 -15.70 -2.48 7.23
N ASP A 128 -16.59 -3.45 7.16
CA ASP A 128 -16.98 -4.12 5.92
C ASP A 128 -17.61 -3.17 4.89
N ASN A 129 -18.13 -2.01 5.31
CA ASN A 129 -18.62 -0.99 4.37
C ASN A 129 -17.48 -0.45 3.49
N ASN A 130 -16.23 -0.50 3.98
CA ASN A 130 -15.07 -0.05 3.25
C ASN A 130 -14.78 -0.90 2.00
N ARG A 131 -15.33 -2.12 1.92
CA ARG A 131 -15.22 -2.98 0.73
C ARG A 131 -15.84 -2.33 -0.51
N ASN A 132 -16.85 -1.49 -0.32
CA ASN A 132 -17.57 -0.85 -1.41
C ASN A 132 -16.82 0.32 -2.05
N TYR A 133 -15.70 0.78 -1.47
CA TYR A 133 -14.89 1.88 -2.03
C TYR A 133 -14.22 1.51 -3.35
N PHE A 134 -13.94 0.23 -3.59
CA PHE A 134 -13.15 -0.19 -4.74
C PHE A 134 -14.04 -0.59 -5.90
N LEU A 135 -13.67 -0.17 -7.11
CA LEU A 135 -14.26 -0.73 -8.33
C LEU A 135 -13.93 -2.23 -8.41
N PRO A 136 -14.86 -3.08 -8.85
CA PRO A 136 -14.66 -4.53 -8.92
C PRO A 136 -13.39 -4.97 -9.70
N ASP A 137 -12.92 -4.18 -10.67
CA ASP A 137 -12.02 -4.68 -11.72
C ASP A 137 -10.69 -3.92 -11.91
N LEU A 138 -10.32 -2.95 -11.06
CA LEU A 138 -9.20 -2.05 -11.40
C LEU A 138 -7.78 -2.59 -11.16
N LEU A 139 -7.63 -3.81 -10.61
CA LEU A 139 -6.34 -4.49 -10.50
C LEU A 139 -6.05 -5.45 -11.68
N LEU A 140 -6.96 -5.55 -12.65
CA LEU A 140 -6.87 -6.48 -13.79
C LEU A 140 -6.36 -5.85 -15.10
N GLU A 141 -5.94 -4.57 -15.09
CA GLU A 141 -5.34 -3.90 -16.27
C GLU A 141 -3.86 -3.51 -16.09
#